data_AF-A0A565BYA4-F1
#
_entry.id   AF-A0A565BYA4-F1
#
_cell.length_a   1.000
_cell.length_b   1.000
_cell.length_c   1.000
_cell.angle_alpha   90.00
_cell.angle_beta   90.00
_cell.angle_gamma   90.00
#
_symmetry.space_group_name_H-M   'P 1'
#
loop_
_entity.id
_entity.type
_entity.pdbx_description
1 polymer ?
#
loop_
_entity_poly.entity_id
_entity_poly.type
_entity_poly.pdbx_seq_one_letter_code
_entity_poly.pdbx_strand_id
1 'polypeptide(L)'
;MELADFKRHNKFESSTESTDYPGMWQVPTIPKHCCIYRVPNSIRRVNPEAYTPQLVLIGPLNHSLKSQALKCRGDVTNAKSMGYLNMEAHKKFYLAEFAKRVDEEKTIDGFRRMIKADEDMIRASYSESTA
;
A
#
# COMPACT_ATOMS: atom_id res chain seq x y z
N MET A 1 6.65 -49.99 -2.09
CA MET A 1 6.68 -49.14 -0.88
C MET A 1 8.12 -48.63 -0.81
N GLU A 2 8.39 -47.51 -1.49
CA GLU A 2 8.49 -46.15 -0.89
C GLU A 2 9.70 -46.04 0.04
N LEU A 3 10.57 -45.04 -0.01
CA LEU A 3 10.61 -43.76 -0.72
C LEU A 3 12.08 -43.31 -0.76
N ALA A 4 12.47 -42.62 -1.83
CA ALA A 4 13.74 -41.93 -1.94
C ALA A 4 13.66 -40.60 -1.19
N ASP A 5 14.55 -40.38 -0.22
CA ASP A 5 14.72 -39.07 0.41
C ASP A 5 15.84 -38.26 -0.25
N PHE A 6 15.37 -37.21 -0.91
CA PHE A 6 16.09 -36.23 -1.71
C PHE A 6 16.94 -35.31 -0.82
N LYS A 7 18.26 -35.49 -0.83
CA LYS A 7 19.24 -34.53 -0.29
C LYS A 7 19.19 -33.22 -1.08
N ARG A 8 18.49 -32.20 -0.58
CA ARG A 8 18.64 -30.82 -1.10
C ARG A 8 19.78 -30.14 -0.35
N HIS A 9 20.92 -30.07 -1.03
CA HIS A 9 22.10 -29.32 -0.61
C HIS A 9 21.75 -27.83 -0.46
N ASN A 10 22.22 -27.28 0.65
CA ASN A 10 22.23 -25.87 0.97
C ASN A 10 23.34 -25.19 0.14
N LYS A 11 22.97 -24.39 -0.86
CA LYS A 11 23.79 -23.30 -1.40
C LYS A 11 22.89 -22.36 -2.21
N PHE A 12 22.27 -21.38 -1.56
CA PHE A 12 21.88 -20.17 -2.27
C PHE A 12 23.07 -19.22 -2.16
N GLU A 13 23.99 -19.34 -3.11
CA GLU A 13 25.01 -18.31 -3.30
C GLU A 13 24.27 -17.01 -3.61
N SER A 14 24.36 -16.02 -2.72
CA SER A 14 23.93 -14.66 -3.05
C SER A 14 24.98 -14.09 -4.01
N SER A 15 24.74 -14.26 -5.30
CA SER A 15 25.39 -13.45 -6.32
C SER A 15 24.94 -12.00 -6.11
N THR A 16 25.70 -11.25 -5.32
CA THR A 16 25.65 -9.79 -5.28
C THR A 16 26.26 -9.26 -6.57
N GLU A 17 25.53 -9.38 -7.66
CA GLU A 17 25.70 -8.47 -8.80
C GLU A 17 24.64 -7.40 -8.63
N SER A 18 25.05 -6.27 -8.06
CA SER A 18 24.27 -5.04 -8.05
C SER A 18 24.14 -4.58 -9.50
N THR A 19 23.04 -4.96 -10.14
CA THR A 19 22.62 -4.31 -11.37
C THR A 19 22.20 -2.90 -11.02
N ASP A 20 23.18 -2.00 -11.06
CA ASP A 20 23.03 -0.58 -10.79
C ASP A 20 22.35 0.08 -12.01
N TYR A 21 21.04 -0.18 -12.14
CA TYR A 21 20.20 0.61 -13.02
C TYR A 21 19.88 1.89 -12.28
N PRO A 22 20.27 3.05 -12.81
CA PRO A 22 19.90 4.30 -12.20
C PRO A 22 18.35 4.36 -12.20
N GLY A 23 17.80 4.76 -11.05
CA GLY A 23 16.36 4.84 -10.81
C GLY A 23 15.73 3.61 -10.16
N MET A 24 16.50 2.55 -9.92
CA MET A 24 16.00 1.40 -9.18
C MET A 24 15.86 1.74 -7.69
N TRP A 25 14.63 1.63 -7.19
CA TRP A 25 14.31 1.76 -5.78
C TRP A 25 15.21 0.85 -4.94
N GLN A 26 15.87 1.42 -3.93
CA GLN A 26 16.61 0.66 -2.92
C GLN A 26 15.64 -0.35 -2.30
N VAL A 27 15.77 -1.62 -2.69
CA VAL A 27 14.99 -2.69 -2.10
C VAL A 27 15.43 -2.77 -0.63
N PRO A 28 14.50 -2.68 0.33
CA PRO A 28 14.82 -2.78 1.74
C PRO A 28 15.66 -4.03 1.97
N THR A 29 16.85 -3.86 2.54
CA THR A 29 17.84 -4.92 2.77
C THR A 29 17.28 -6.05 3.64
N ILE A 30 16.15 -5.78 4.31
CA ILE A 30 15.42 -6.73 5.12
C ILE A 30 13.93 -6.72 4.71
N PRO A 31 13.49 -7.63 3.82
CA PRO A 31 12.13 -7.67 3.29
C PRO A 31 11.02 -7.76 4.35
N LYS A 32 11.32 -8.34 5.53
CA LYS A 32 10.37 -8.47 6.64
C LYS A 32 9.94 -7.13 7.26
N HIS A 33 10.66 -6.05 6.98
CA HIS A 33 10.37 -4.71 7.49
C HIS A 33 9.66 -3.82 6.48
N CYS A 34 9.53 -4.24 5.22
CA CYS A 34 8.79 -3.49 4.21
C CYS A 34 7.34 -3.96 4.12
N CYS A 35 6.58 -3.72 5.18
CA CYS A 35 5.14 -3.93 5.17
C CYS A 35 4.44 -2.73 5.80
N ILE A 36 3.52 -2.12 5.06
CA ILE A 36 2.60 -1.12 5.61
C ILE A 36 1.72 -1.78 6.68
N TYR A 37 1.38 -3.06 6.49
CA TYR A 37 0.66 -3.90 7.44
C TYR A 37 0.83 -5.38 7.10
N ARG A 38 1.05 -6.25 8.09
CA ARG A 38 1.13 -7.72 7.89
C ARG A 38 0.02 -8.42 8.66
N VAL A 39 -0.86 -9.10 7.93
CA VAL A 39 -1.95 -9.90 8.51
C VAL A 39 -1.36 -11.17 9.15
N PRO A 40 -1.65 -11.46 10.44
CA PRO A 40 -1.25 -12.73 11.06
C PRO A 40 -1.76 -13.95 10.28
N ASN A 41 -0.91 -14.98 10.15
CA ASN A 41 -1.25 -16.19 9.39
C ASN A 41 -2.49 -16.92 9.94
N SER A 42 -2.74 -16.83 11.25
CA SER A 42 -3.90 -17.43 11.91
C SER A 42 -5.20 -16.91 11.33
N ILE A 43 -5.36 -15.59 11.22
CA ILE A 43 -6.59 -14.97 10.70
C ILE A 43 -6.65 -15.02 9.17
N ARG A 44 -5.51 -14.92 8.48
CA ARG A 44 -5.46 -15.05 7.02
C ARG A 44 -5.91 -16.42 6.53
N ARG A 45 -5.60 -17.50 7.28
CA ARG A 45 -6.06 -18.86 6.95
C ARG A 45 -7.57 -19.03 7.01
N VAL A 46 -8.27 -18.26 7.85
CA VAL A 46 -9.73 -18.37 8.01
C VAL A 46 -10.45 -17.82 6.79
N ASN A 47 -9.99 -16.67 6.28
CA ASN A 47 -10.54 -16.07 5.06
C ASN A 47 -9.43 -15.36 4.26
N PRO A 48 -8.73 -16.07 3.37
CA PRO A 48 -7.64 -15.49 2.58
C PRO A 48 -8.08 -14.34 1.68
N GLU A 49 -9.31 -14.40 1.16
CA GLU A 49 -9.86 -13.40 0.24
C GLU A 49 -10.09 -12.05 0.93
N ALA A 50 -10.53 -12.06 2.20
CA ALA A 50 -10.72 -10.84 2.99
C ALA A 50 -9.42 -10.04 3.20
N TYR A 51 -8.27 -10.69 3.07
CA TYR A 51 -6.95 -10.09 3.27
C TYR A 51 -6.13 -9.99 1.98
N THR A 52 -6.74 -10.29 0.83
CA THR A 52 -6.12 -10.11 -0.49
C THR A 52 -6.65 -8.81 -1.09
N PRO A 53 -5.82 -7.75 -1.19
CA PRO A 53 -6.30 -6.45 -1.64
C PRO A 53 -6.67 -6.51 -3.12
N GLN A 54 -7.91 -6.12 -3.45
CA GLN A 54 -8.38 -6.00 -4.83
C GLN A 54 -8.00 -4.65 -5.46
N LEU A 55 -7.83 -3.63 -4.62
CA LEU A 55 -7.43 -2.28 -5.01
C LEU A 55 -6.57 -1.66 -3.91
N VAL A 56 -5.44 -1.07 -4.28
CA VAL A 56 -4.51 -0.40 -3.37
C VAL A 56 -4.32 1.04 -3.84
N LEU A 57 -4.76 1.99 -3.02
CA LEU A 57 -4.61 3.43 -3.29
C LEU A 57 -3.66 4.04 -2.27
N ILE A 58 -2.37 4.02 -2.59
CA ILE A 58 -1.30 4.61 -1.78
C ILE A 58 -0.96 6.00 -2.33
N GLY A 59 -1.25 7.02 -1.53
CA GLY A 59 -0.67 8.36 -1.69
C GLY A 59 -0.77 8.99 -3.11
N PRO A 60 0.21 9.86 -3.45
CA PRO A 60 0.23 10.60 -4.71
C PRO A 60 0.33 9.74 -5.97
N LEU A 61 0.80 8.49 -5.84
CA LEU A 61 1.02 7.55 -6.96
C LEU A 61 -0.25 7.24 -7.76
N ASN A 62 -1.43 7.52 -7.19
CA ASN A 62 -2.73 7.23 -7.83
C ASN A 62 -3.38 8.46 -8.49
N HIS A 63 -2.62 9.54 -8.73
CA HIS A 63 -3.14 10.79 -9.32
C HIS A 63 -3.75 10.61 -10.72
N SER A 64 -3.15 9.75 -11.56
CA SER A 64 -3.66 9.46 -12.91
C SER A 64 -5.02 8.76 -12.86
N LEU A 65 -5.16 7.78 -11.96
CA LEU A 65 -6.41 7.05 -11.74
C LEU A 65 -7.52 7.97 -11.22
N LYS A 66 -7.20 8.93 -10.35
CA LYS A 66 -8.14 9.97 -9.91
C LYS A 66 -8.69 10.79 -11.07
N SER A 67 -7.81 11.26 -11.95
CA SER A 67 -8.21 12.06 -13.14
C SER A 67 -9.11 11.23 -14.06
N GLN A 68 -8.75 9.97 -14.30
CA GLN A 68 -9.55 9.06 -15.12
C GLN A 68 -10.92 8.78 -14.49
N ALA A 69 -10.96 8.49 -13.19
CA ALA A 69 -12.20 8.20 -12.48
C ALA A 69 -13.19 9.37 -12.48
N LEU A 70 -12.69 10.61 -12.37
CA LEU A 70 -13.52 11.81 -12.45
C LEU A 70 -14.08 12.07 -13.85
N LYS A 71 -13.32 11.73 -14.90
CA LYS A 71 -13.77 11.87 -16.30
C LYS A 71 -14.78 10.80 -16.70
N CYS A 72 -14.62 9.58 -16.19
CA CYS A 72 -15.51 8.44 -16.45
C CYS A 72 -16.74 8.40 -15.51
N ARG A 73 -17.12 9.51 -14.88
CA ARG A 73 -18.19 9.51 -13.89
C ARG A 73 -19.53 9.16 -14.56
N GLY A 74 -20.08 7.99 -14.24
CA GLY A 74 -21.30 7.46 -14.86
C GLY A 74 -21.05 6.38 -15.93
N ASP A 75 -19.80 6.15 -16.32
CA ASP A 75 -19.39 5.03 -17.16
C ASP A 75 -19.04 3.82 -16.27
N VAL A 76 -19.96 2.86 -16.22
CA VAL A 76 -19.86 1.67 -15.37
C VAL A 76 -18.90 0.61 -15.94
N THR A 77 -18.44 0.78 -17.18
CA THR A 77 -17.59 -0.23 -17.85
C THR A 77 -16.18 -0.26 -17.29
N ASN A 78 -15.70 0.85 -16.72
CA ASN A 78 -14.37 0.93 -16.14
C ASN A 78 -14.38 0.56 -14.64
N ALA A 79 -14.15 -0.73 -14.38
CA ALA A 79 -14.10 -1.28 -13.02
C ALA A 79 -13.04 -0.61 -12.11
N LYS A 80 -11.90 -0.17 -12.66
CA LYS A 80 -10.85 0.51 -11.87
C LYS A 80 -11.27 1.91 -11.45
N SER A 81 -11.85 2.68 -12.36
CA SER A 81 -12.41 4.01 -12.07
C SER A 81 -13.54 3.93 -11.04
N MET A 82 -14.44 2.96 -11.18
CA MET A 82 -15.52 2.71 -10.21
C MET A 82 -14.96 2.31 -8.83
N GLY A 83 -13.99 1.40 -8.80
CA GLY A 83 -13.30 1.00 -7.57
C GLY A 83 -12.66 2.19 -6.85
N TYR A 84 -12.02 3.10 -7.60
CA TYR A 84 -11.46 4.33 -7.03
C TYR A 84 -12.53 5.20 -6.35
N LEU A 85 -13.64 5.48 -7.03
CA LEU A 85 -14.73 6.31 -6.49
C LEU A 85 -15.34 5.69 -5.22
N ASN A 86 -15.56 4.37 -5.23
CA ASN A 86 -16.05 3.64 -4.07
C ASN A 86 -15.09 3.74 -2.88
N MET A 87 -13.79 3.56 -3.12
CA MET A 87 -12.77 3.72 -2.07
C MET A 87 -12.73 5.14 -1.51
N GLU A 88 -12.85 6.17 -2.34
CA GLU A 88 -12.90 7.56 -1.87
C GLU A 88 -14.15 7.83 -1.01
N ALA A 89 -15.30 7.25 -1.35
CA ALA A 89 -16.50 7.32 -0.53
C ALA A 89 -16.30 6.60 0.82
N HIS A 90 -15.72 5.40 0.81
CA HIS A 90 -15.43 4.65 2.02
C HIS A 90 -14.42 5.37 2.94
N LYS A 91 -13.35 5.96 2.40
CA LYS A 91 -12.40 6.75 3.20
C LYS A 91 -13.10 7.90 3.95
N LYS A 92 -14.00 8.62 3.27
CA LYS A 92 -14.79 9.69 3.90
C LYS A 92 -15.71 9.17 5.00
N PHE A 93 -16.38 8.03 4.75
CA PHE A 93 -17.20 7.36 5.75
C PHE A 93 -16.38 6.97 6.98
N TYR A 94 -15.24 6.31 6.81
CA TYR A 94 -14.35 5.94 7.91
C TYR A 94 -13.81 7.15 8.67
N LEU A 95 -13.46 8.24 7.98
CA LEU A 95 -13.05 9.48 8.63
C LEU A 95 -14.17 10.05 9.51
N ALA A 96 -15.40 10.07 9.02
CA ALA A 96 -16.56 10.54 9.79
C ALA A 96 -16.85 9.64 11.01
N GLU A 97 -16.79 8.32 10.86
CA GLU A 97 -16.94 7.37 11.97
C GLU A 97 -15.80 7.44 12.98
N PHE A 98 -14.57 7.68 12.51
CA PHE A 98 -13.42 7.90 13.37
C PHE A 98 -13.56 9.19 14.18
N ALA A 99 -14.02 10.28 13.54
CA ALA A 99 -14.27 11.55 14.19
C ALA A 99 -15.16 11.37 15.42
N LYS A 100 -16.29 10.67 15.27
CA LYS A 100 -17.25 10.38 16.35
C LYS A 100 -16.65 9.67 17.58
N ARG A 101 -15.53 8.96 17.41
CA ARG A 101 -14.87 8.18 18.49
C ARG A 101 -13.84 9.00 19.26
N VAL A 102 -13.36 10.10 18.69
CA VAL A 102 -12.31 10.94 19.27
C VAL A 102 -12.89 12.30 19.68
N ASP A 103 -12.15 13.09 20.46
CA ASP A 103 -12.52 14.51 20.67
C ASP A 103 -12.43 15.22 19.31
N GLU A 104 -13.60 15.36 18.67
CA GLU A 104 -13.82 15.38 17.22
C GLU A 104 -12.94 16.40 16.50
N GLU A 105 -12.92 17.64 16.99
CA GLU A 105 -12.33 18.74 16.25
C GLU A 105 -10.84 18.91 16.56
N LYS A 106 -10.45 18.78 17.83
CA LYS A 106 -9.06 19.00 18.27
C LYS A 106 -8.13 17.92 17.76
N THR A 107 -8.58 16.66 17.77
CA THR A 107 -7.77 15.52 17.33
C THR A 107 -7.54 15.57 15.82
N ILE A 108 -8.61 15.80 15.05
CA ILE A 108 -8.54 15.89 13.59
C ILE A 108 -7.73 17.12 13.16
N ASP A 109 -7.94 18.28 13.79
CA ASP A 109 -7.15 19.47 13.47
C ASP A 109 -5.68 19.28 13.88
N GLY A 110 -5.41 18.55 14.96
CA GLY A 110 -4.07 18.13 15.34
C GLY A 110 -3.37 17.32 14.24
N PHE A 111 -4.02 16.28 13.70
CA PHE A 111 -3.50 15.53 12.56
C PHE A 111 -3.30 16.42 11.33
N ARG A 112 -4.25 17.30 11.04
CA ARG A 112 -4.15 18.22 9.90
C ARG A 112 -2.95 19.16 10.02
N ARG A 113 -2.67 19.67 11.23
CA ARG A 113 -1.49 20.53 11.49
C ARG A 113 -0.20 19.74 11.35
N MET A 114 -0.13 18.54 11.90
CA MET A 114 1.03 17.67 11.80
C MET A 114 1.37 17.34 10.35
N ILE A 115 0.37 16.90 9.56
CA ILE A 115 0.56 16.60 8.13
C ILE A 115 1.05 17.82 7.34
N LYS A 116 0.53 19.02 7.65
CA LYS A 116 0.98 20.27 7.00
C LYS A 116 2.40 20.65 7.40
N ALA A 117 2.74 20.53 8.67
CA ALA A 117 4.08 20.85 9.17
C ALA A 117 5.13 19.90 8.58
N ASP A 118 4.77 18.64 8.44
CA ASP A 118 5.66 17.57 7.99
C ASP A 118 5.53 17.27 6.48
N GLU A 119 4.81 18.11 5.72
CA GLU A 119 4.42 17.81 4.34
C GLU A 119 5.63 17.50 3.45
N ASP A 120 6.70 18.28 3.55
CA ASP A 120 7.92 18.09 2.76
C ASP A 120 8.64 16.79 3.12
N MET A 121 8.74 16.47 4.42
CA MET A 121 9.31 15.22 4.91
C MET A 121 8.48 14.00 4.46
N ILE A 122 7.15 14.09 4.57
CA ILE A 122 6.22 13.07 4.12
C ILE A 122 6.40 12.85 2.61
N ARG A 123 6.45 13.93 1.82
CA ARG A 123 6.67 13.83 0.36
C ARG A 123 8.02 13.22 0.01
N ALA A 124 9.08 13.60 0.70
CA ALA A 124 10.41 13.00 0.52
C ALA A 124 10.41 11.50 0.82
N SER A 125 9.54 11.02 1.72
CA SER A 125 9.40 9.57 1.98
C SER A 125 8.83 8.78 0.79
N TYR A 126 8.23 9.46 -0.20
CA TYR A 126 7.71 8.86 -1.43
C TYR A 126 8.44 9.36 -2.69
N SER A 127 9.52 10.14 -2.58
CA SER A 127 10.23 10.62 -3.76
C SER A 127 10.97 9.46 -4.43
N GLU A 128 10.61 9.15 -5.68
CA GLU A 128 11.37 8.20 -6.49
C GLU A 128 12.68 8.84 -6.95
N SER A 129 13.80 8.12 -6.82
CA SER A 129 15.03 8.55 -7.47
C SER A 129 14.82 8.40 -8.97
N THR A 130 14.77 9.50 -9.71
CA THR A 130 14.63 9.49 -11.18
C THR A 130 15.97 9.35 -11.88
N ALA A 131 16.96 8.72 -11.24
CA ALA A 131 18.27 8.50 -11.88
C ALA A 131 18.09 7.59 -13.11
#